data_AF-A0A7C6IVX4-F1
#
_entry.id   AF-A0A7C6IVX4-F1
#
_cell.length_a   1.000
_cell.length_b   1.000
_cell.length_c   1.000
_cell.angle_alpha   90.00
_cell.angle_beta   90.00
_cell.angle_gamma   90.00
#
_symmetry.space_group_name_H-M   'P 1'
#
loop_
_entity.id
_entity.type
_entity.pdbx_description
1 polymer ?
#
loop_
_entity_poly.entity_id
_entity_poly.type
_entity_poly.pdbx_seq_one_letter_code
_entity_poly.pdbx_strand_id
1 'polypeptide(L)'
;YGVDNNGQLNKVIQKDPFKFLGIKDINMVGNELEVYEEFIYNISGFVPGNIIETIKEGDYSEEFDFEIRVNEKLSNMYNEEILKYFNEEELLRVLHQYSTDIIDDELEYYKTNKHQSFNTKEIIERLEKIKSQNSINSPVLRIGKGKGYKSNTVALAIKKLDKNYYLKEIEKIANPPKYNKNYEYPKTRKFVNSIISPKLLGFTILKKADT
;
A
#
# COMPACT_ATOMS: atom_id res chain seq x y z
N TYR A 1 -22.06 0.30 -5.91
CA TYR A 1 -21.57 1.18 -7.00
C TYR A 1 -21.82 0.51 -8.33
N GLY A 2 -22.35 1.24 -9.31
CA GLY A 2 -22.61 0.70 -10.66
C GLY A 2 -22.57 1.84 -11.68
N VAL A 3 -22.05 1.53 -12.86
CA VAL A 3 -22.16 2.37 -14.04
C VAL A 3 -23.44 1.90 -14.73
N ASP A 4 -24.42 2.78 -14.91
CA ASP A 4 -25.60 2.40 -15.66
C ASP A 4 -25.28 2.24 -17.15
N ASN A 5 -26.24 1.73 -17.93
CA ASN A 5 -26.06 1.52 -19.38
C ASN A 5 -25.76 2.81 -20.17
N ASN A 6 -25.90 3.98 -19.53
CA ASN A 6 -25.61 5.30 -20.11
C ASN A 6 -24.27 5.87 -19.63
N GLY A 7 -23.45 5.09 -18.92
CA GLY A 7 -22.16 5.54 -18.42
C GLY A 7 -22.26 6.44 -17.19
N GLN A 8 -23.45 6.64 -16.60
CA GLN A 8 -23.61 7.47 -15.42
C GLN A 8 -23.33 6.69 -14.14
N LEU A 9 -22.48 7.27 -13.30
CA LEU A 9 -22.14 6.76 -11.99
C LEU A 9 -23.32 6.97 -11.04
N ASN A 10 -24.02 5.88 -10.72
CA ASN A 10 -25.12 5.92 -9.77
C ASN A 10 -24.55 5.91 -8.34
N LYS A 11 -24.31 7.10 -7.77
CA LYS A 11 -23.66 7.31 -6.47
C LYS A 11 -24.66 7.26 -5.31
N VAL A 12 -25.21 6.09 -5.03
CA VAL A 12 -25.95 5.88 -3.78
C VAL A 12 -24.97 5.46 -2.69
N ILE A 13 -24.38 6.44 -1.98
CA ILE A 13 -23.43 6.21 -0.87
C ILE A 13 -24.04 5.28 0.19
N GLN A 14 -25.36 5.33 0.38
CA GLN A 14 -26.08 4.46 1.30
C GLN A 14 -25.97 2.97 0.96
N LYS A 15 -25.54 2.62 -0.27
CA LYS A 15 -25.29 1.26 -0.76
C LYS A 15 -23.81 0.86 -0.73
N ASP A 16 -22.95 1.63 -0.07
CA ASP A 16 -21.55 1.24 0.14
C ASP A 16 -21.46 0.16 1.21
N PRO A 17 -21.00 -1.06 0.89
CA PRO A 17 -20.82 -2.10 1.89
C PRO A 17 -19.79 -1.71 2.95
N PHE A 18 -18.78 -0.88 2.66
CA PHE A 18 -17.71 -0.55 3.62
C PHE A 18 -18.21 0.11 4.92
N LYS A 19 -19.44 0.63 4.95
CA LYS A 19 -20.09 1.09 6.19
C LYS A 19 -20.24 -0.01 7.27
N PHE A 20 -20.19 -1.27 6.86
CA PHE A 20 -20.26 -2.42 7.75
C PHE A 20 -18.91 -2.74 8.37
N LEU A 21 -17.81 -2.13 7.93
CA LEU A 21 -16.48 -2.26 8.50
C LEU A 21 -16.16 -1.02 9.35
N GLY A 22 -16.10 -1.20 10.67
CA GLY A 22 -15.68 -0.20 11.64
C GLY A 22 -14.23 -0.43 12.06
N ILE A 23 -13.41 0.62 12.00
CA ILE A 23 -12.04 0.64 12.53
C ILE A 23 -11.96 1.87 13.43
N LYS A 24 -11.55 1.68 14.68
CA LYS A 24 -11.34 2.78 15.62
C LYS A 24 -9.97 3.42 15.40
N ASP A 25 -9.87 4.69 15.72
CA ASP A 25 -8.57 5.34 15.87
C ASP A 25 -7.79 4.65 17.00
N ILE A 26 -6.47 4.60 16.84
CA ILE A 26 -5.56 3.90 17.75
C ILE A 26 -4.46 4.84 18.23
N ASN A 27 -4.03 4.64 19.47
CA ASN A 27 -2.87 5.31 20.03
C ASN A 27 -1.62 4.44 19.94
N MET A 28 -0.47 5.06 19.70
CA MET A 28 0.83 4.41 19.81
C MET A 28 1.26 4.33 21.27
N VAL A 29 1.79 3.19 21.70
CA VAL A 29 2.16 2.95 23.10
C VAL A 29 3.49 3.60 23.44
N GLY A 30 4.50 3.45 22.57
CA GLY A 30 5.78 4.14 22.75
C GLY A 30 5.64 5.65 22.52
N ASN A 31 4.82 6.04 21.54
CA ASN A 31 4.58 7.43 21.15
C ASN A 31 5.90 8.19 20.88
N GLU A 32 6.90 7.46 20.38
CA GLU A 32 8.22 8.01 20.04
C GLU A 32 8.24 8.42 18.57
N LEU A 33 8.72 9.63 18.31
CA LEU A 33 8.84 10.18 16.96
C LEU A 33 10.32 10.28 16.56
N GLU A 34 10.58 9.97 15.29
CA GLU A 34 11.85 10.24 14.63
C GLU A 34 11.64 11.27 13.51
N VAL A 35 12.61 12.16 13.36
CA VAL A 35 12.62 13.16 12.29
C VAL A 35 13.58 12.70 11.22
N TYR A 36 13.09 12.64 9.99
CA TYR A 36 13.86 12.22 8.84
C TYR A 36 13.78 13.20 7.68
N GLU A 37 14.88 13.31 6.92
CA GLU A 37 14.84 13.85 5.57
C GLU A 37 14.34 12.77 4.60
N GLU A 38 13.27 13.07 3.87
CA GLU A 38 12.76 12.25 2.77
C GLU A 38 13.65 12.45 1.53
N PHE A 39 13.88 11.38 0.78
CA PHE A 39 14.52 11.42 -0.53
C PHE A 39 13.62 10.75 -1.56
N ILE A 40 13.60 11.34 -2.76
CA ILE A 40 12.88 10.80 -3.90
C ILE A 40 13.92 10.23 -4.86
N TYR A 41 13.99 8.90 -4.93
CA TYR A 41 14.73 8.18 -5.95
C TYR A 41 13.95 8.21 -7.26
N ASN A 42 14.60 8.66 -8.32
CA ASN A 42 14.22 8.44 -9.70
C ASN A 42 15.41 7.74 -10.38
N ILE A 43 15.17 6.94 -11.42
CA ILE A 43 16.24 6.21 -12.11
C ILE A 43 17.33 7.14 -12.66
N SER A 44 16.99 8.41 -12.91
CA SER A 44 17.93 9.46 -13.34
C SER A 44 18.65 10.21 -12.21
N GLY A 45 18.37 9.93 -10.94
CA GLY A 45 19.00 10.60 -9.80
C GLY A 45 18.09 10.81 -8.58
N PHE A 46 18.57 11.61 -7.63
CA PHE A 46 17.91 11.84 -6.34
C PHE A 46 17.43 13.27 -6.24
N VAL A 47 16.25 13.44 -5.64
CA VAL A 47 15.71 14.75 -5.30
C VAL A 47 15.48 14.78 -3.80
N PRO A 48 16.05 15.74 -3.06
CA PRO A 48 15.70 15.97 -1.67
C PRO A 48 14.19 16.21 -1.54
N GLY A 49 13.58 15.53 -0.60
CA GLY A 49 12.17 15.64 -0.25
C GLY A 49 11.95 16.60 0.91
N ASN A 50 10.91 16.33 1.69
CA ASN A 50 10.60 17.12 2.89
C ASN A 50 11.28 16.52 4.12
N ILE A 51 11.49 17.35 5.14
CA ILE A 51 11.67 16.86 6.51
C ILE A 51 10.31 16.36 7.02
N ILE A 52 10.28 15.18 7.62
CA ILE A 52 9.06 14.54 8.11
C ILE A 52 9.27 13.98 9.50
N GLU A 53 8.20 14.01 10.30
CA GLU A 53 8.08 13.26 11.54
C GLU A 53 7.42 11.90 11.24
N THR A 54 7.96 10.84 11.83
CA THR A 54 7.45 9.48 11.68
C THR A 54 7.47 8.75 13.00
N ILE A 55 6.53 7.83 13.19
CA ILE A 55 6.58 6.86 14.29
C ILE A 55 7.90 6.08 14.19
N LYS A 56 8.60 5.95 15.32
CA LYS A 56 9.85 5.20 15.41
C LYS A 56 9.64 3.73 15.04
N GLU A 57 10.60 3.16 14.32
CA GLU A 57 10.57 1.73 14.02
C GLU A 57 10.58 0.89 15.31
N GLY A 58 9.65 -0.07 15.39
CA GLY A 58 9.53 -0.98 16.54
C GLY A 58 8.50 -0.55 17.58
N ASP A 59 7.90 0.64 17.43
CA ASP A 59 6.72 1.02 18.20
C ASP A 59 5.50 0.16 17.81
N TYR A 60 4.51 0.10 18.71
CA TYR A 60 3.29 -0.68 18.57
C TYR A 60 2.08 0.10 19.08
N SER A 61 0.92 -0.13 18.48
CA SER A 61 -0.33 0.47 18.95
C SER A 61 -0.89 -0.28 20.14
N GLU A 62 -1.82 0.36 20.84
CA GLU A 62 -2.77 -0.37 21.68
C GLU A 62 -3.54 -1.43 20.86
N GLU A 63 -4.11 -2.41 21.57
CA GLU A 63 -5.02 -3.39 20.99
C GLU A 63 -6.27 -2.69 20.46
N PHE A 64 -6.75 -3.13 19.29
CA PHE A 64 -7.93 -2.56 18.66
C PHE A 64 -8.69 -3.63 17.88
N ASP A 65 -9.99 -3.40 17.75
CA ASP A 65 -10.91 -4.32 17.09
C ASP A 65 -11.32 -3.83 15.70
N PHE A 66 -11.41 -4.77 14.76
CA PHE A 66 -12.16 -4.58 13.52
C PHE A 66 -13.59 -5.03 13.75
N GLU A 67 -14.53 -4.11 13.60
CA GLU A 67 -15.94 -4.42 13.81
C GLU A 67 -16.64 -4.64 12.48
N ILE A 68 -17.22 -5.83 12.29
CA ILE A 68 -18.00 -6.17 11.09
C ILE A 68 -19.48 -6.27 11.46
N ARG A 69 -20.27 -5.28 11.02
CA ARG A 69 -21.72 -5.16 11.33
C ARG A 69 -22.58 -5.42 10.10
N VAL A 70 -22.61 -6.65 9.59
CA VAL A 70 -23.50 -6.97 8.45
C VAL A 70 -24.92 -7.22 8.97
N ASN A 71 -25.89 -6.41 8.51
CA ASN A 71 -27.30 -6.68 8.75
C ASN A 71 -27.86 -7.54 7.59
N GLU A 72 -28.12 -8.81 7.85
CA GLU A 72 -28.60 -9.79 6.85
C GLU A 72 -29.89 -9.37 6.13
N LYS A 73 -30.78 -8.62 6.80
CA LYS A 73 -32.01 -8.12 6.15
C LYS A 73 -31.73 -7.02 5.14
N LEU A 74 -30.61 -6.32 5.31
CA LEU A 74 -30.22 -5.20 4.45
C LEU A 74 -29.13 -5.60 3.45
N SER A 75 -28.37 -6.68 3.67
CA SER A 75 -27.21 -7.09 2.86
C SER A 75 -27.52 -7.26 1.38
N ASN A 76 -28.70 -7.76 1.03
CA ASN A 76 -29.14 -8.00 -0.35
C ASN A 76 -29.33 -6.69 -1.15
N MET A 77 -29.28 -5.53 -0.49
CA MET A 77 -29.33 -4.22 -1.15
C MET A 77 -27.94 -3.66 -1.51
N TYR A 78 -26.86 -4.35 -1.13
CA TYR A 78 -25.47 -3.96 -1.32
C TYR A 78 -24.78 -4.86 -2.35
N ASN A 79 -23.53 -4.54 -2.68
CA ASN A 79 -22.73 -5.39 -3.53
C ASN A 79 -22.35 -6.68 -2.78
N GLU A 80 -23.09 -7.76 -3.02
CA GLU A 80 -22.89 -9.06 -2.40
C GLU A 80 -21.49 -9.64 -2.64
N GLU A 81 -20.86 -9.33 -3.78
CA GLU A 81 -19.48 -9.77 -4.06
C GLU A 81 -18.48 -9.17 -3.08
N ILE A 82 -18.67 -7.92 -2.66
CA ILE A 82 -17.78 -7.27 -1.67
C ILE A 82 -18.06 -7.81 -0.26
N LEU A 83 -19.33 -8.08 0.07
CA LEU A 83 -19.71 -8.57 1.39
C LEU A 83 -19.07 -9.92 1.72
N LYS A 84 -18.78 -10.76 0.72
CA LYS A 84 -18.07 -12.04 0.91
C LYS A 84 -16.70 -11.87 1.58
N TYR A 85 -16.07 -10.70 1.43
CA TYR A 85 -14.77 -10.40 2.03
C TYR A 85 -14.87 -9.89 3.47
N PHE A 86 -16.06 -9.60 3.99
CA PHE A 86 -16.24 -9.05 5.34
C PHE A 86 -16.32 -10.15 6.38
N ASN A 87 -15.22 -10.87 6.53
CA ASN A 87 -14.96 -11.77 7.64
C ASN A 87 -13.44 -11.78 7.92
N GLU A 88 -13.05 -12.21 9.12
CA GLU A 88 -11.65 -12.18 9.56
C GLU A 88 -10.71 -12.91 8.58
N GLU A 89 -11.08 -14.13 8.17
CA GLU A 89 -10.27 -14.97 7.29
C GLU A 89 -10.00 -14.29 5.94
N GLU A 90 -11.06 -13.82 5.27
CA GLU A 90 -10.93 -13.17 3.97
C GLU A 90 -10.20 -11.83 4.08
N LEU A 91 -10.44 -11.03 5.11
CA LEU A 91 -9.72 -9.78 5.34
C LEU A 91 -8.21 -10.03 5.50
N LEU A 92 -7.83 -10.96 6.37
CA LEU A 92 -6.43 -11.31 6.57
C LEU A 92 -5.79 -11.86 5.28
N ARG A 93 -6.50 -12.71 4.55
CA ARG A 93 -6.07 -13.26 3.26
C ARG A 93 -5.83 -12.16 2.22
N VAL A 94 -6.76 -11.21 2.07
CA VAL A 94 -6.60 -10.12 1.08
C VAL A 94 -5.48 -9.16 1.47
N LEU A 95 -5.32 -8.85 2.76
CA LEU A 95 -4.23 -8.00 3.25
C LEU A 95 -2.86 -8.66 3.00
N HIS A 96 -2.75 -9.96 3.32
CA HIS A 96 -1.56 -10.76 3.02
C HIS A 96 -1.23 -10.77 1.52
N GLN A 97 -2.23 -11.02 0.67
CA GLN A 97 -2.05 -11.06 -0.79
C GLN A 97 -1.65 -9.69 -1.35
N TYR A 98 -2.35 -8.64 -0.92
CA TYR A 98 -2.07 -7.27 -1.35
C TYR A 98 -0.64 -6.86 -0.98
N SER A 99 -0.21 -7.14 0.25
CA SER A 99 1.16 -6.81 0.68
C SER A 99 2.21 -7.65 -0.03
N THR A 100 1.93 -8.93 -0.30
CA THR A 100 2.82 -9.78 -1.13
C THR A 100 3.03 -9.15 -2.51
N ASP A 101 1.95 -8.75 -3.17
CA ASP A 101 2.00 -8.15 -4.50
C ASP A 101 2.83 -6.86 -4.51
N ILE A 102 2.64 -6.01 -3.50
CA ILE A 102 3.38 -4.74 -3.38
C ILE A 102 4.87 -5.00 -3.12
N ILE A 103 5.20 -5.91 -2.20
CA ILE A 103 6.60 -6.22 -1.87
C ILE A 103 7.31 -6.83 -3.09
N ASP A 104 6.64 -7.71 -3.83
CA ASP A 104 7.19 -8.34 -5.02
C ASP A 104 7.42 -7.36 -6.17
N ASP A 105 6.50 -6.41 -6.40
CA ASP A 105 6.69 -5.34 -7.38
C ASP A 105 7.86 -4.40 -7.00
N GLU A 106 8.02 -4.08 -5.72
CA GLU A 106 9.16 -3.29 -5.23
C GLU A 106 10.48 -4.06 -5.39
N LEU A 107 10.50 -5.36 -5.06
CA LEU A 107 11.66 -6.23 -5.28
C LEU A 107 12.03 -6.32 -6.77
N GLU A 108 11.06 -6.52 -7.66
CA GLU A 108 11.27 -6.50 -9.13
C GLU A 108 11.92 -5.16 -9.55
N TYR A 109 11.37 -4.04 -9.06
CA TYR A 109 11.85 -2.71 -9.38
C TYR A 109 13.31 -2.50 -8.96
N TYR A 110 13.68 -2.77 -7.70
CA TYR A 110 15.04 -2.53 -7.21
C TYR A 110 16.06 -3.55 -7.74
N LYS A 111 15.64 -4.79 -8.03
CA LYS A 111 16.49 -5.79 -8.68
C LYS A 111 16.83 -5.38 -10.12
N THR A 112 15.88 -4.76 -10.83
CA THR A 112 16.04 -4.31 -12.22
C THR A 112 16.76 -2.96 -12.32
N ASN A 113 16.42 -1.99 -11.48
CA ASN A 113 16.87 -0.60 -11.58
C ASN A 113 17.94 -0.27 -10.53
N LYS A 114 19.05 -1.01 -10.55
CA LYS A 114 20.19 -0.77 -9.68
C LYS A 114 20.87 0.55 -10.03
N HIS A 115 21.18 1.35 -9.02
CA HIS A 115 21.88 2.63 -9.19
C HIS A 115 23.15 2.65 -8.35
N GLN A 116 24.28 3.03 -8.94
CA GLN A 116 25.60 2.92 -8.30
C GLN A 116 25.71 3.72 -6.99
N SER A 117 25.08 4.89 -6.94
CA SER A 117 25.12 5.79 -5.77
C SER A 117 24.06 5.48 -4.71
N PHE A 118 23.25 4.44 -4.88
CA PHE A 118 22.16 4.13 -3.96
C PHE A 118 22.24 2.69 -3.51
N ASN A 119 22.15 2.48 -2.20
CA ASN A 119 22.27 1.17 -1.61
C ASN A 119 20.99 0.34 -1.83
N THR A 120 20.75 -0.05 -3.08
CA THR A 120 19.63 -0.93 -3.45
C THR A 120 19.73 -2.29 -2.78
N LYS A 121 20.95 -2.72 -2.38
CA LYS A 121 21.16 -3.98 -1.68
C LYS A 121 20.47 -3.94 -0.31
N GLU A 122 20.68 -2.88 0.47
CA GLU A 122 20.04 -2.70 1.78
C GLU A 122 18.51 -2.63 1.66
N ILE A 123 17.98 -1.94 0.64
CA ILE A 123 16.54 -1.95 0.37
C ILE A 123 16.01 -3.34 0.05
N ILE A 124 16.70 -4.10 -0.82
CA ILE A 124 16.30 -5.46 -1.18
C ILE A 124 16.32 -6.36 0.05
N GLU A 125 17.39 -6.33 0.84
CA GLU A 125 17.49 -7.11 2.08
C GLU A 125 16.37 -6.75 3.07
N ARG A 126 16.05 -5.46 3.18
CA ARG A 126 14.94 -5.00 4.01
C ARG A 126 13.58 -5.48 3.51
N LEU A 127 13.33 -5.43 2.20
CA LEU A 127 12.11 -5.94 1.58
C LEU A 127 11.97 -7.45 1.74
N GLU A 128 13.03 -8.23 1.55
CA GLU A 128 13.01 -9.68 1.77
C GLU A 128 12.76 -10.01 3.25
N LYS A 129 13.34 -9.24 4.19
CA LYS A 129 13.01 -9.35 5.62
C LYS A 129 11.54 -9.08 5.88
N ILE A 130 10.98 -7.98 5.35
CA ILE A 130 9.55 -7.66 5.48
C ILE A 130 8.69 -8.76 4.85
N LYS A 131 9.07 -9.27 3.69
CA LYS A 131 8.38 -10.38 3.01
C LYS A 131 8.31 -11.62 3.89
N SER A 132 9.42 -11.96 4.56
CA SER A 132 9.47 -13.13 5.47
C SER A 132 8.57 -12.97 6.71
N GLN A 133 8.21 -11.75 7.08
CA GLN A 133 7.30 -11.44 8.18
C GLN A 133 5.83 -11.41 7.75
N ASN A 134 5.55 -11.34 6.44
CA ASN A 134 4.20 -11.36 5.92
C ASN A 134 3.64 -12.79 5.98
N SER A 135 2.63 -12.99 6.81
CA SER A 135 1.93 -14.28 6.92
C SER A 135 0.43 -14.04 6.91
N ILE A 136 -0.37 -15.08 6.64
CA ILE A 136 -1.83 -14.97 6.62
C ILE A 136 -2.34 -14.49 7.99
N ASN A 137 -1.81 -15.02 9.09
CA ASN A 137 -2.28 -14.67 10.45
C ASN A 137 -1.71 -13.34 10.96
N SER A 138 -0.66 -12.84 10.32
CA SER A 138 0.02 -11.60 10.72
C SER A 138 0.48 -10.85 9.48
N PRO A 139 -0.46 -10.31 8.68
CA PRO A 139 -0.13 -9.69 7.42
C PRO A 139 0.65 -8.39 7.64
N VAL A 140 1.65 -8.18 6.80
CA VAL A 140 2.28 -6.87 6.67
C VAL A 140 1.27 -5.92 6.05
N LEU A 141 1.30 -4.65 6.43
CA LEU A 141 0.55 -3.58 5.81
C LEU A 141 1.49 -2.47 5.38
N ARG A 142 1.19 -1.84 4.25
CA ARG A 142 1.84 -0.58 3.85
C ARG A 142 0.89 0.57 4.17
N ILE A 143 1.21 1.27 5.27
CA ILE A 143 0.73 2.43 6.05
C ILE A 143 1.13 3.88 5.68
N GLY A 144 0.25 4.89 5.80
CA GLY A 144 0.64 6.31 5.73
C GLY A 144 1.40 6.84 4.49
N LYS A 145 2.39 7.69 4.73
CA LYS A 145 3.19 8.38 3.70
C LYS A 145 4.26 7.45 3.12
N GLY A 146 4.65 7.68 1.86
CA GLY A 146 5.77 6.96 1.23
C GLY A 146 5.41 5.66 0.50
N LYS A 147 4.13 5.26 0.46
CA LYS A 147 3.70 4.04 -0.25
C LYS A 147 3.75 4.13 -1.78
N GLY A 148 3.66 5.34 -2.33
CA GLY A 148 3.66 5.55 -3.77
C GLY A 148 2.34 5.19 -4.47
N TYR A 149 2.30 5.41 -5.78
CA TYR A 149 1.08 5.34 -6.59
C TYR A 149 0.48 3.92 -6.66
N LYS A 150 1.30 2.88 -6.85
CA LYS A 150 0.82 1.49 -6.98
C LYS A 150 0.21 0.93 -5.70
N SER A 151 0.65 1.40 -4.53
CA SER A 151 0.02 1.03 -3.26
C SER A 151 -1.32 1.74 -3.05
N ASN A 152 -1.47 2.98 -3.52
CA ASN A 152 -2.69 3.75 -3.28
C ASN A 152 -3.79 3.53 -4.33
N THR A 153 -3.54 2.74 -5.37
CA THR A 153 -4.44 2.59 -6.52
C THR A 153 -4.56 1.13 -6.94
N VAL A 154 -5.54 0.83 -7.79
CA VAL A 154 -5.69 -0.49 -8.43
C VAL A 154 -4.66 -0.75 -9.55
N ALA A 155 -3.72 0.17 -9.78
CA ALA A 155 -2.81 0.12 -10.91
C ALA A 155 -1.91 -1.13 -10.90
N LEU A 156 -1.53 -1.62 -9.72
CA LEU A 156 -0.77 -2.88 -9.63
C LEU A 156 -1.63 -4.08 -10.07
N ALA A 157 -2.91 -4.12 -9.70
CA ALA A 157 -3.81 -5.16 -10.16
C ALA A 157 -3.94 -5.13 -11.69
N ILE A 158 -4.05 -3.94 -12.29
CA ILE A 158 -4.02 -3.77 -13.75
C ILE A 158 -2.71 -4.31 -14.34
N LYS A 159 -1.54 -3.98 -13.77
CA LYS A 159 -0.24 -4.50 -14.23
C LYS A 159 -0.19 -6.03 -14.21
N LYS A 160 -0.73 -6.65 -13.16
CA LYS A 160 -0.76 -8.11 -13.02
C LYS A 160 -1.70 -8.79 -14.01
N LEU A 161 -2.85 -8.17 -14.31
CA LEU A 161 -3.83 -8.71 -15.26
C LEU A 161 -3.42 -8.49 -16.71
N ASP A 162 -2.92 -7.30 -17.03
CA ASP A 162 -2.44 -6.94 -18.37
C ASP A 162 -1.29 -5.94 -18.28
N LYS A 163 -0.07 -6.49 -18.27
CA LYS A 163 1.18 -5.70 -18.25
C LYS A 163 1.30 -4.80 -19.48
N ASN A 164 0.82 -5.21 -20.64
CA ASN A 164 0.93 -4.42 -21.87
C ASN A 164 0.00 -3.22 -21.83
N TYR A 165 -1.24 -3.41 -21.38
CA TYR A 165 -2.17 -2.32 -21.16
C TYR A 165 -1.62 -1.33 -20.13
N TYR A 166 -1.12 -1.85 -18.99
CA TYR A 166 -0.51 -1.02 -17.96
C TYR A 166 0.60 -0.12 -18.53
N LEU A 167 1.56 -0.70 -19.26
CA LEU A 167 2.69 0.03 -19.82
C LEU A 167 2.29 1.09 -20.85
N LYS A 168 1.15 0.92 -21.54
CA LYS A 168 0.68 1.84 -22.59
C LYS A 168 -0.28 2.92 -22.09
N GLU A 169 -1.14 2.60 -21.12
CA GLU A 169 -2.30 3.42 -20.78
C GLU A 169 -2.24 4.03 -19.38
N ILE A 170 -1.54 3.43 -18.41
CA ILE A 170 -1.62 3.88 -17.01
C ILE A 170 -1.13 5.32 -16.82
N GLU A 171 -0.10 5.72 -17.59
CA GLU A 171 0.42 7.09 -17.58
C GLU A 171 -0.64 8.08 -18.05
N LYS A 172 -1.40 7.75 -19.10
CA LYS A 172 -2.44 8.63 -19.65
C LYS A 172 -3.59 8.80 -18.66
N ILE A 173 -3.91 7.75 -17.92
CA ILE A 173 -4.92 7.76 -16.86
C ILE A 173 -4.44 8.58 -15.65
N ALA A 174 -3.18 8.38 -15.23
CA ALA A 174 -2.59 9.10 -14.10
C ALA A 174 -2.27 10.56 -14.41
N ASN A 175 -2.10 10.89 -15.69
CA ASN A 175 -1.74 12.21 -16.24
C ASN A 175 -0.64 12.94 -15.44
N PRO A 176 0.55 12.32 -15.26
CA PRO A 176 1.61 12.94 -14.48
C PRO A 176 2.21 14.16 -15.22
N PRO A 177 2.58 15.24 -14.52
CA PRO A 177 3.06 16.46 -15.16
C PRO A 177 4.38 16.29 -15.92
N LYS A 178 5.24 15.33 -15.53
CA LYS A 178 6.50 14.99 -16.21
C LYS A 178 6.84 13.50 -16.09
N TYR A 179 6.73 12.76 -17.18
CA TYR A 179 7.11 11.35 -17.25
C TYR A 179 8.10 11.07 -18.39
N ASN A 180 9.03 10.16 -18.12
CA ASN A 180 9.97 9.66 -19.12
C ASN A 180 9.49 8.29 -19.58
N LYS A 181 9.12 8.17 -20.86
CA LYS A 181 8.57 6.95 -21.47
C LYS A 181 9.54 5.78 -21.52
N ASN A 182 10.82 6.01 -21.25
CA ASN A 182 11.84 4.95 -21.20
C ASN A 182 11.78 4.11 -19.92
N TYR A 183 11.01 4.52 -18.92
CA TYR A 183 10.90 3.84 -17.63
C TYR A 183 9.46 3.50 -17.31
N GLU A 184 9.22 2.46 -16.50
CA GLU A 184 7.87 2.10 -16.04
C GLU A 184 7.31 3.15 -15.05
N TYR A 185 6.05 3.54 -15.23
CA TYR A 185 5.33 4.38 -14.27
C TYR A 185 4.90 3.59 -13.02
N PRO A 186 4.91 4.17 -11.80
CA PRO A 186 5.59 5.41 -11.44
C PRO A 186 7.11 5.20 -11.41
N LYS A 187 7.84 6.16 -11.96
CA LYS A 187 9.31 6.11 -12.04
C LYS A 187 10.02 6.31 -10.70
N THR A 188 9.32 6.89 -9.71
CA THR A 188 9.91 7.35 -8.46
C THR A 188 9.62 6.43 -7.29
N ARG A 189 10.54 6.36 -6.33
CA ARG A 189 10.37 5.75 -5.01
C ARG A 189 10.80 6.72 -3.93
N LYS A 190 10.10 6.70 -2.80
CA LYS A 190 10.42 7.52 -1.63
C LYS A 190 11.07 6.65 -0.57
N PHE A 191 12.11 7.17 0.04
CA PHE A 191 12.77 6.58 1.20
C PHE A 191 13.18 7.70 2.15
N VAL A 192 13.59 7.34 3.35
CA VAL A 192 14.15 8.26 4.33
C VAL A 192 15.57 7.87 4.68
N ASN A 193 16.27 8.77 5.39
CA ASN A 193 17.69 8.64 5.72
C ASN A 193 18.58 8.76 4.46
N SER A 194 19.88 8.52 4.59
CA SER A 194 20.83 8.72 3.48
C SER A 194 20.69 7.71 2.34
N ILE A 195 21.22 8.05 1.17
CA ILE A 195 21.35 7.13 0.01
C ILE A 195 22.22 5.88 0.31
N ILE A 196 23.05 5.95 1.35
CA ILE A 196 23.98 4.89 1.77
C ILE A 196 23.29 3.91 2.74
N SER A 197 22.38 4.40 3.58
CA SER A 197 21.55 3.58 4.48
C SER A 197 20.07 3.98 4.39
N PRO A 198 19.42 3.66 3.26
CA PRO A 198 18.07 4.10 2.99
C PRO A 198 17.04 3.25 3.75
N LYS A 199 16.02 3.90 4.30
CA LYS A 199 14.91 3.22 5.00
C LYS A 199 13.59 3.37 4.23
N LEU A 200 12.82 2.30 4.22
CA LEU A 200 11.47 2.28 3.65
C LEU A 200 10.45 2.78 4.67
N LEU A 201 9.47 3.55 4.20
CA LEU A 201 8.38 4.06 5.02
C LEU A 201 7.11 3.22 4.91
N GLY A 202 6.35 3.24 6.00
CA GLY A 202 4.97 2.81 6.02
C GLY A 202 4.76 1.31 6.22
N PHE A 203 5.80 0.49 6.35
CA PHE A 203 5.58 -0.93 6.64
C PHE A 203 5.27 -1.14 8.12
N THR A 204 4.16 -1.83 8.40
CA THR A 204 3.75 -2.27 9.74
C THR A 204 3.26 -3.72 9.67
N ILE A 205 3.10 -4.38 10.80
CA ILE A 205 2.61 -5.75 10.90
C ILE A 205 1.34 -5.74 11.72
N LEU A 206 0.24 -6.24 11.15
CA LEU A 206 -0.98 -6.51 11.91
C LEU A 206 -0.82 -7.85 12.62
N LYS A 207 -1.02 -7.90 13.93
CA LYS A 207 -0.96 -9.13 14.72
C LYS A 207 -2.25 -9.31 15.50
N LYS A 208 -2.70 -10.57 15.62
CA LYS A 208 -3.76 -10.92 16.57
C LYS A 208 -3.20 -10.76 17.99
N ALA A 209 -3.95 -10.09 18.86
CA ALA A 209 -3.59 -9.99 20.27
C ALA A 209 -3.67 -11.40 20.91
N ASP A 210 -2.72 -11.72 21.77
CA ASP A 210 -2.74 -12.96 22.54
C ASP A 210 -3.79 -12.82 23.66
N THR A 211 -4.96 -13.43 23.48
CA THR A 211 -6.01 -13.54 24.52
C THR A 211 -5.71 -14.63 25.53
#